data_AF-A0A5D3JW00-F1
#
_entry.id   AF-A0A5D3JW00-F1
#
_cell.length_a   1.000
_cell.length_b   1.000
_cell.length_c   1.000
_cell.angle_alpha   90.00
_cell.angle_beta   90.00
_cell.angle_gamma   90.00
#
_symmetry.space_group_name_H-M   'P 1'
#
loop_
_entity.id
_entity.type
_entity.pdbx_description
1 polymer ?
#
loop_
_entity_poly.entity_id
_entity_poly.type
_entity_poly.pdbx_seq_one_letter_code
_entity_poly.pdbx_strand_id
1 'polypeptide(L)'
;MRGPRSADCFWRGGAMSGVGQQRRFRPWAVRSGLPSSSDMAGHRPDEFDRPSYSGHCRSPTCHSWENSMARLVALLVALYCYFQSGPVFADDASKQLVGSWKLTSWTIQIVSGDATEPFGPNPKGRALFTPDGFAAFIIVGANRKPATNNDETAALLKSLLVYTGKFTIDGDKFTTKVDMSGNELLTGQDQVRFFKLEGDRLSIRTAEQISSVYAGKKVVGTLTWERER
;
A
#
# COMPACT_ATOMS: atom_id res chain seq x y z
N MET A 1 -47.53 30.71 -31.87
CA MET A 1 -47.48 29.25 -31.60
C MET A 1 -46.79 29.06 -30.25
N ARG A 2 -47.42 28.29 -29.35
CA ARG A 2 -47.00 28.08 -27.95
C ARG A 2 -45.84 27.07 -27.89
N GLY A 3 -44.74 27.42 -27.25
CA GLY A 3 -43.74 26.48 -26.72
C GLY A 3 -43.78 26.50 -25.19
N PRO A 4 -43.58 25.37 -24.49
CA PRO A 4 -43.88 25.27 -23.06
C PRO A 4 -42.80 25.91 -22.17
N ARG A 5 -43.27 26.36 -21.00
CA ARG A 5 -42.50 26.90 -19.88
C ARG A 5 -42.08 25.78 -18.91
N SER A 6 -41.14 26.15 -18.03
CA SER A 6 -40.71 25.50 -16.77
C SER A 6 -39.70 24.35 -16.93
N ALA A 7 -38.71 24.18 -16.05
CA ALA A 7 -38.68 24.56 -14.63
C ALA A 7 -37.30 24.99 -14.14
N ASP A 8 -37.29 26.09 -13.39
CA ASP A 8 -36.27 26.45 -12.42
C ASP A 8 -36.31 25.45 -11.26
N CYS A 9 -35.23 24.69 -11.04
CA CYS A 9 -35.07 23.87 -9.85
C CYS A 9 -34.44 24.71 -8.73
N PHE A 10 -35.33 25.22 -7.90
CA PHE A 10 -35.09 25.93 -6.66
C PHE A 10 -34.51 24.97 -5.59
N TRP A 11 -33.22 25.09 -5.26
CA TRP A 11 -32.63 24.41 -4.10
C TRP A 11 -32.98 25.19 -2.83
N ARG A 12 -33.98 24.72 -2.08
CA ARG A 12 -34.24 25.14 -0.69
C ARG A 12 -33.35 24.34 0.25
N GLY A 13 -32.56 25.07 1.05
CA GLY A 13 -31.86 24.52 2.20
C GLY A 13 -32.81 24.01 3.29
N GLY A 14 -32.35 22.97 3.97
CA GLY A 14 -32.95 22.46 5.20
C GLY A 14 -31.83 22.05 6.15
N ALA A 15 -31.42 22.99 7.01
CA ALA A 15 -30.64 22.69 8.19
C ALA A 15 -31.57 22.12 9.25
N MET A 16 -31.23 20.95 9.82
CA MET A 16 -31.82 20.48 11.08
C MET A 16 -30.71 20.19 12.09
N SER A 17 -30.65 21.08 13.08
CA SER A 17 -29.97 20.91 14.35
C SER A 17 -30.63 19.81 15.18
N GLY A 18 -29.85 18.83 15.61
CA GLY A 18 -30.26 17.80 16.57
C GLY A 18 -29.16 17.60 17.61
N VAL A 19 -29.43 18.07 18.82
CA VAL A 19 -28.57 18.04 20.02
C VAL A 19 -28.80 16.73 20.79
N GLY A 20 -27.73 16.20 21.39
CA GLY A 20 -27.76 15.14 22.41
C GLY A 20 -26.99 13.89 22.00
N GLN A 21 -26.09 13.28 22.77
CA GLN A 21 -25.77 13.43 24.18
C GLN A 21 -24.42 12.72 24.39
N GLN A 22 -23.47 13.39 25.04
CA GLN A 22 -22.18 12.80 25.42
C GLN A 22 -22.38 11.70 26.46
N ARG A 23 -21.78 10.52 26.25
CA ARG A 23 -21.48 9.58 27.34
C ARG A 23 -19.96 9.44 27.47
N ARG A 24 -19.41 10.16 28.45
CA ARG A 24 -18.07 9.93 28.99
C ARG A 24 -18.08 8.58 29.71
N PHE A 25 -17.24 7.66 29.26
CA PHE A 25 -16.80 6.55 30.09
C PHE A 25 -15.65 7.02 30.98
N ARG A 26 -15.85 6.94 32.29
CA ARG A 26 -14.77 7.11 33.28
C ARG A 26 -14.15 5.74 33.59
N PRO A 27 -12.82 5.67 33.78
CA PRO A 27 -12.10 4.43 34.01
C PRO A 27 -12.34 3.89 35.42
N TRP A 28 -12.33 2.57 35.54
CA TRP A 28 -12.25 1.89 36.82
C TRP A 28 -10.84 2.08 37.39
N ALA A 29 -10.78 2.47 38.67
CA ALA A 29 -9.59 2.37 39.49
C ALA A 29 -10.03 1.65 40.77
N VAL A 30 -9.45 0.49 41.06
CA VAL A 30 -9.45 -0.08 42.40
C VAL A 30 -8.01 -0.39 42.79
N ARG A 31 -7.71 0.06 43.99
CA ARG A 31 -6.44 0.13 44.69
C ARG A 31 -6.07 -1.21 45.34
N SER A 32 -4.75 -1.45 45.36
CA SER A 32 -3.91 -1.92 46.47
C SER A 32 -4.22 -3.23 47.21
N GLY A 33 -3.15 -4.03 47.40
CA GLY A 33 -2.89 -4.69 48.68
C GLY A 33 -2.32 -6.10 48.58
N LEU A 34 -0.98 -6.22 48.57
CA LEU A 34 -0.31 -7.40 49.15
C LEU A 34 -0.14 -7.12 50.65
N PRO A 35 -0.29 -8.14 51.50
CA PRO A 35 0.80 -8.45 52.41
C PRO A 35 1.15 -9.93 52.44
N SER A 36 2.45 -10.17 52.55
CA SER A 36 3.05 -11.42 53.01
C SER A 36 2.83 -11.60 54.52
N SER A 37 2.67 -12.85 54.94
CA SER A 37 3.07 -13.36 56.27
C SER A 37 3.13 -14.88 56.13
N SER A 38 4.27 -15.57 56.16
CA SER A 38 5.10 -15.81 57.34
C SER A 38 4.28 -15.86 58.62
N ASP A 39 3.63 -17.00 58.86
CA ASP A 39 3.53 -17.63 60.19
C ASP A 39 2.75 -18.93 60.05
N MET A 40 3.39 -20.04 60.42
CA MET A 40 2.86 -21.05 61.33
C MET A 40 3.82 -22.23 61.33
N ALA A 41 4.59 -22.27 62.41
CA ALA A 41 5.51 -23.32 62.75
C ALA A 41 4.79 -24.64 63.01
N GLY A 42 5.52 -25.72 62.73
CA GLY A 42 5.50 -26.93 63.53
C GLY A 42 4.35 -27.89 63.28
N HIS A 43 4.59 -28.89 62.43
CA HIS A 43 4.27 -30.28 62.75
C HIS A 43 5.19 -31.20 61.92
N ARG A 44 6.02 -31.99 62.60
CA ARG A 44 6.60 -33.22 62.04
C ARG A 44 5.49 -34.26 61.96
N PRO A 45 5.42 -34.99 60.84
CA PRO A 45 5.04 -36.39 60.90
C PRO A 45 6.15 -37.25 60.30
N ASP A 46 6.64 -38.14 61.15
CA ASP A 46 6.93 -39.54 60.90
C ASP A 46 7.58 -39.93 59.57
N GLU A 47 8.80 -40.41 59.76
CA GLU A 47 9.64 -41.20 58.87
C GLU A 47 8.82 -42.31 58.19
N PHE A 48 8.36 -42.02 56.98
CA PHE A 48 7.73 -42.99 56.10
C PHE A 48 8.84 -43.72 55.34
N ASP A 49 9.03 -45.00 55.71
CA ASP A 49 9.88 -45.96 55.01
C ASP A 49 9.69 -45.85 53.50
N ARG A 50 10.76 -45.45 52.80
CA ARG A 50 10.80 -45.50 51.33
C ARG A 50 11.00 -46.96 50.92
N PRO A 51 10.07 -47.61 50.21
CA PRO A 51 10.42 -48.83 49.52
C PRO A 51 11.41 -48.44 48.43
N SER A 52 12.58 -49.07 48.44
CA SER A 52 13.54 -48.99 47.34
C SER A 52 12.88 -49.59 46.10
N TYR A 53 12.22 -48.75 45.29
CA TYR A 53 11.80 -49.09 43.94
C TYR A 53 12.99 -48.92 43.02
N SER A 54 13.88 -49.92 42.98
CA SER A 54 14.83 -50.11 41.88
C SER A 54 14.12 -50.78 40.70
N GLY A 55 13.01 -50.18 40.26
CA GLY A 55 12.32 -50.55 39.03
C GLY A 55 13.03 -49.94 37.83
N HIS A 56 14.13 -50.55 37.38
CA HIS A 56 14.69 -50.25 36.07
C HIS A 56 13.69 -50.66 34.99
N CYS A 57 12.82 -49.74 34.56
CA CYS A 57 12.15 -49.87 33.26
C CYS A 57 13.19 -49.62 32.16
N ARG A 58 13.93 -50.66 31.77
CA ARG A 58 14.64 -50.69 30.48
C ARG A 58 13.73 -51.37 29.46
N SER A 59 12.73 -50.64 28.97
CA SER A 59 12.11 -50.97 27.67
C SER A 59 12.77 -50.08 26.60
N PRO A 60 13.33 -50.63 25.50
CA PRO A 60 13.96 -49.84 24.44
C PRO A 60 12.97 -48.94 23.68
N THR A 61 11.68 -49.04 24.00
CA THR A 61 10.59 -48.42 23.24
C THR A 61 10.23 -47.03 23.73
N CYS A 62 10.68 -46.55 24.88
CA CYS A 62 10.27 -45.22 25.38
C CYS A 62 11.00 -44.06 24.65
N HIS A 63 12.25 -44.27 24.20
CA HIS A 63 13.01 -43.24 23.49
C HIS A 63 12.66 -43.08 21.99
N SER A 64 11.90 -43.99 21.39
CA SER A 64 11.54 -43.88 19.98
C SER A 64 10.34 -42.96 19.73
N TRP A 65 9.44 -42.81 20.71
CA TRP A 65 8.22 -42.02 20.55
C TRP A 65 8.46 -40.52 20.72
N GLU A 66 9.28 -40.09 21.68
CA GLU A 66 9.65 -38.67 21.86
C GLU A 66 10.36 -38.10 20.63
N ASN A 67 11.29 -38.88 20.06
CA ASN A 67 12.02 -38.49 18.85
C ASN A 67 11.12 -38.49 17.61
N SER A 68 10.12 -39.37 17.54
CA SER A 68 9.17 -39.44 16.42
C SER A 68 8.16 -38.29 16.49
N MET A 69 7.65 -37.97 17.68
CA MET A 69 6.73 -36.85 17.91
C MET A 69 7.42 -35.50 17.68
N ALA A 70 8.67 -35.33 18.14
CA ALA A 70 9.45 -34.13 17.88
C ALA A 70 9.72 -33.91 16.39
N ARG A 71 9.99 -34.99 15.63
CA ARG A 71 10.19 -34.92 14.17
C ARG A 71 8.89 -34.58 13.43
N LEU A 72 7.76 -35.14 13.84
CA LEU A 72 6.46 -34.83 13.25
C LEU A 72 6.05 -33.37 13.51
N VAL A 73 6.25 -32.88 14.74
CA VAL A 73 6.01 -31.47 15.07
C VAL A 73 6.96 -30.55 14.29
N ALA A 74 8.24 -30.88 14.19
CA ALA A 74 9.20 -30.11 13.40
C ALA A 74 8.85 -30.08 11.90
N LEU A 75 8.39 -31.20 11.34
CA LEU A 75 7.94 -31.28 9.95
C LEU A 75 6.65 -30.48 9.72
N LEU A 76 5.70 -30.52 10.66
CA LEU A 76 4.47 -29.72 10.59
C LEU A 76 4.74 -28.23 10.73
N VAL A 77 5.67 -27.81 11.59
CA VAL A 77 6.12 -26.42 11.70
C VAL A 77 6.86 -25.99 10.44
N ALA A 78 7.74 -26.84 9.89
CA ALA A 78 8.45 -26.55 8.64
C ALA A 78 7.48 -26.42 7.45
N LEU A 79 6.48 -27.32 7.34
CA LEU A 79 5.41 -27.23 6.34
C LEU A 79 4.56 -25.97 6.54
N TYR A 80 4.22 -25.62 7.78
CA TYR A 80 3.48 -24.41 8.10
C TYR A 80 4.26 -23.15 7.70
N CYS A 81 5.56 -23.08 8.02
CA CYS A 81 6.44 -21.98 7.60
C CYS A 81 6.61 -21.92 6.08
N TYR A 82 6.68 -23.07 5.40
CA TYR A 82 6.74 -23.16 3.94
C TYR A 82 5.41 -22.76 3.27
N PHE A 83 4.27 -22.96 3.94
CA PHE A 83 2.96 -22.50 3.48
C PHE A 83 2.72 -21.01 3.76
N GLN A 84 3.37 -20.44 4.79
CA GLN A 84 3.24 -19.03 5.18
C GLN A 84 4.18 -18.10 4.40
N SER A 85 5.13 -18.61 3.61
CA SER A 85 5.94 -17.80 2.69
C SER A 85 5.15 -17.34 1.44
N GLY A 86 3.94 -16.84 1.64
CA GLY A 86 3.19 -16.01 0.69
C GLY A 86 3.46 -14.52 0.92
N PRO A 87 3.12 -13.62 -0.02
CA PRO A 87 3.70 -12.29 -0.11
C PRO A 87 3.08 -11.32 0.91
N VAL A 88 3.62 -11.29 2.13
CA VAL A 88 3.26 -10.26 3.13
C VAL A 88 3.52 -8.84 2.58
N PHE A 89 4.47 -8.69 1.65
CA PHE A 89 4.83 -7.42 1.05
C PHE A 89 3.78 -6.82 0.10
N ALA A 90 3.04 -7.65 -0.65
CA ALA A 90 2.13 -7.13 -1.69
C ALA A 90 0.90 -6.42 -1.09
N ASP A 91 0.32 -7.00 -0.04
CA ASP A 91 -0.86 -6.44 0.61
C ASP A 91 -0.52 -5.16 1.41
N ASP A 92 0.61 -5.13 2.10
CA ASP A 92 1.06 -3.95 2.85
C ASP A 92 1.50 -2.81 1.92
N ALA A 93 2.29 -3.10 0.87
CA ALA A 93 2.69 -2.09 -0.10
C ALA A 93 1.49 -1.47 -0.84
N SER A 94 0.45 -2.27 -1.14
CA SER A 94 -0.78 -1.76 -1.74
C SER A 94 -1.48 -0.76 -0.84
N LYS A 95 -1.63 -1.07 0.45
CA LYS A 95 -2.26 -0.19 1.44
C LYS A 95 -1.47 1.10 1.64
N GLN A 96 -0.14 1.02 1.64
CA GLN A 96 0.72 2.20 1.76
C GLN A 96 0.68 3.08 0.52
N LEU A 97 0.53 2.50 -0.68
CA LEU A 97 0.50 3.25 -1.93
C LEU A 97 -0.82 4.01 -2.15
N VAL A 98 -1.93 3.48 -1.62
CA VAL A 98 -3.25 4.12 -1.67
C VAL A 98 -3.18 5.55 -1.13
N GLY A 99 -3.76 6.48 -1.89
CA GLY A 99 -3.78 7.90 -1.58
C GLY A 99 -3.52 8.80 -2.80
N SER A 100 -3.35 10.08 -2.52
CA SER A 100 -3.01 11.11 -3.52
C SER A 100 -1.56 11.54 -3.37
N TRP A 101 -0.87 11.69 -4.49
CA TRP A 101 0.55 12.00 -4.55
C TRP A 101 0.79 13.16 -5.49
N LYS A 102 1.48 14.19 -5.02
CA LYS A 102 1.87 15.38 -5.78
C LYS A 102 3.23 15.18 -6.43
N LEU A 103 3.32 15.46 -7.73
CA LEU A 103 4.59 15.40 -8.47
C LEU A 103 5.53 16.51 -7.97
N THR A 104 6.78 16.14 -7.70
CA THR A 104 7.85 17.09 -7.35
C THR A 104 8.96 17.12 -8.39
N SER A 105 9.24 16.00 -9.06
CA SER A 105 10.25 15.94 -10.11
C SER A 105 9.90 14.88 -11.16
N TRP A 106 10.24 15.15 -12.41
CA TRP A 106 10.18 14.18 -13.49
C TRP A 106 11.33 14.40 -14.47
N THR A 107 12.18 13.38 -14.61
CA THR A 107 13.26 13.33 -15.59
C THR A 107 13.11 12.12 -16.49
N ILE A 108 13.59 12.26 -17.72
CA ILE A 108 13.68 11.18 -18.71
C ILE A 108 15.13 11.04 -19.15
N GLN A 109 15.70 9.87 -18.93
CA GLN A 109 16.97 9.47 -19.53
C GLN A 109 16.69 8.84 -20.89
N ILE A 110 17.20 9.45 -21.96
CA ILE A 110 17.17 8.86 -23.29
C ILE A 110 18.35 7.88 -23.37
N VAL A 111 18.09 6.61 -23.75
CA VAL A 111 19.13 5.57 -23.75
C VAL A 111 20.32 5.93 -24.65
N SER A 112 20.07 6.68 -25.73
CA SER A 112 21.08 7.10 -26.70
C SER A 112 21.63 8.52 -26.48
N GLY A 113 21.34 9.16 -25.35
CA GLY A 113 21.66 10.58 -25.19
C GLY A 113 21.54 11.06 -23.74
N ASP A 114 21.20 12.34 -23.58
CA ASP A 114 21.18 13.00 -22.28
C ASP A 114 19.85 12.85 -21.54
N ALA A 115 19.89 13.16 -20.24
CA ALA A 115 18.70 13.35 -19.43
C ALA A 115 17.97 14.64 -19.85
N THR A 116 16.64 14.58 -19.84
CA THR A 116 15.77 15.68 -20.25
C THR A 116 14.62 15.84 -19.26
N GLU A 117 14.06 17.06 -19.20
CA GLU A 117 12.82 17.34 -18.48
C GLU A 117 11.69 17.49 -19.50
N PRO A 118 10.89 16.42 -19.75
CA PRO A 118 9.96 16.41 -20.88
C PRO A 118 8.95 17.55 -20.83
N PHE A 119 8.51 17.91 -19.63
CA PHE A 119 7.44 18.88 -19.38
C PHE A 119 7.97 20.17 -18.73
N GLY A 120 9.27 20.41 -18.85
CA GLY A 120 9.99 21.55 -18.27
C GLY A 120 10.22 21.43 -16.76
N PRO A 121 10.88 22.44 -16.16
CA PRO A 121 11.16 22.45 -14.74
C PRO A 121 9.89 22.68 -13.92
N ASN A 122 9.73 21.92 -12.84
CA ASN A 122 8.56 21.96 -11.94
C ASN A 122 7.22 21.68 -12.64
N PRO A 123 7.06 20.51 -13.30
CA PRO A 123 5.78 20.11 -13.87
C PRO A 123 4.74 19.94 -12.76
N LYS A 124 3.46 20.12 -13.09
CA LYS A 124 2.35 19.89 -12.14
C LYS A 124 1.78 18.51 -12.41
N GLY A 125 1.58 17.71 -11.38
CA GLY A 125 0.94 16.41 -11.55
C GLY A 125 0.37 15.80 -10.27
N ARG A 126 -0.50 14.82 -10.47
CA ARG A 126 -1.05 13.95 -9.44
C ARG A 126 -0.98 12.49 -9.88
N ALA A 127 -0.54 11.63 -8.96
CA ALA A 127 -0.76 10.21 -9.03
C ALA A 127 -1.78 9.83 -7.95
N LEU A 128 -2.80 9.08 -8.33
CA LEU A 128 -3.87 8.63 -7.47
C LEU A 128 -3.84 7.11 -7.45
N PHE A 129 -3.85 6.52 -6.26
CA PHE A 129 -4.03 5.08 -6.06
C PHE A 129 -5.25 4.89 -5.18
N THR A 130 -6.26 4.22 -5.71
CA THR A 130 -7.55 4.09 -5.03
C THR A 130 -7.66 2.73 -4.32
N PRO A 131 -8.44 2.64 -3.23
CA PRO A 131 -8.64 1.37 -2.51
C PRO A 131 -9.26 0.26 -3.36
N ASP A 132 -10.01 0.60 -4.41
CA ASP A 132 -10.60 -0.36 -5.35
C ASP A 132 -9.63 -0.80 -6.46
N GLY A 133 -8.35 -0.43 -6.37
CA GLY A 133 -7.29 -0.96 -7.21
C GLY A 133 -7.13 -0.25 -8.55
N PHE A 134 -7.48 1.04 -8.65
CA PHE A 134 -7.15 1.88 -9.80
C PHE A 134 -5.96 2.79 -9.51
N ALA A 135 -5.14 2.98 -10.54
CA ALA A 135 -4.12 4.00 -10.57
C ALA A 135 -4.49 5.04 -11.63
N ALA A 136 -4.30 6.32 -11.34
CA ALA A 136 -4.45 7.40 -12.31
C ALA A 136 -3.25 8.33 -12.22
N PHE A 137 -2.66 8.66 -13.37
CA PHE A 137 -1.56 9.60 -13.49
C PHE A 137 -2.01 10.76 -14.34
N ILE A 138 -1.90 11.98 -13.82
CA ILE A 138 -2.19 13.21 -14.52
C ILE A 138 -0.98 14.12 -14.35
N ILE A 139 -0.28 14.43 -15.43
CA ILE A 139 0.87 15.34 -15.43
C ILE A 139 0.68 16.35 -16.55
N VAL A 140 0.95 17.61 -16.25
CA VAL A 140 0.87 18.72 -17.19
C VAL A 140 2.17 19.52 -17.21
N GLY A 141 2.51 20.04 -18.38
CA GLY A 141 3.64 20.94 -18.60
C GLY A 141 3.67 22.10 -17.61
N ALA A 142 4.87 22.54 -17.25
CA ALA A 142 5.07 23.76 -16.50
C ALA A 142 4.54 24.97 -17.29
N ASN A 143 4.10 26.01 -16.57
CA ASN A 143 3.74 27.33 -17.15
C ASN A 143 2.69 27.32 -18.29
N ARG A 144 1.77 26.34 -18.33
CA ARG A 144 0.67 26.30 -19.30
C ARG A 144 -0.24 27.52 -19.18
N LYS A 145 -0.68 28.04 -20.33
CA LYS A 145 -1.64 29.15 -20.46
C LYS A 145 -2.92 28.69 -21.16
N PRO A 146 -4.05 29.36 -20.96
CA PRO A 146 -5.25 29.11 -21.77
C PRO A 146 -4.95 29.27 -23.26
N ALA A 147 -5.46 28.36 -24.08
CA ALA A 147 -5.32 28.46 -25.53
C ALA A 147 -6.35 29.43 -26.11
N THR A 148 -5.92 30.14 -27.16
CA THR A 148 -6.71 31.12 -27.93
C THR A 148 -6.92 30.68 -29.38
N ASN A 149 -6.21 29.63 -29.81
CA ASN A 149 -6.29 29.07 -31.16
C ASN A 149 -6.00 27.55 -31.15
N ASN A 150 -6.12 26.92 -32.33
CA ASN A 150 -5.96 25.47 -32.50
C ASN A 150 -4.52 25.00 -32.25
N ASP A 151 -3.52 25.79 -32.63
CA ASP A 151 -2.10 25.43 -32.45
C ASP A 151 -1.73 25.41 -30.96
N GLU A 152 -2.20 26.39 -30.20
CA GLU A 152 -2.05 26.44 -28.74
C GLU A 152 -2.79 25.28 -28.07
N THR A 153 -3.97 24.91 -28.58
CA THR A 153 -4.72 23.74 -28.09
C THR A 153 -3.93 22.45 -28.30
N ALA A 154 -3.34 22.27 -29.49
CA ALA A 154 -2.48 21.13 -29.79
C ALA A 154 -1.23 21.10 -28.89
N ALA A 155 -0.62 22.25 -28.59
CA ALA A 155 0.52 22.34 -27.66
C ALA A 155 0.13 21.95 -26.22
N LEU A 156 -1.06 22.31 -25.77
CA LEU A 156 -1.60 21.90 -24.46
C LEU A 156 -1.84 20.39 -24.38
N LEU A 157 -2.29 19.75 -25.46
CA LEU A 157 -2.45 18.29 -25.54
C LEU A 157 -1.09 17.57 -25.56
N LYS A 158 -0.10 18.10 -26.31
CA LYS A 158 1.27 17.55 -26.33
C LYS A 158 2.00 17.64 -24.98
N SER A 159 1.58 18.56 -24.12
CA SER A 159 2.09 18.75 -22.76
C SER A 159 1.14 18.23 -21.67
N LEU A 160 0.35 17.21 -22.02
CA LEU A 160 -0.51 16.45 -21.11
C LEU A 160 -0.11 14.98 -21.17
N LEU A 161 0.13 14.39 -20.00
CA LEU A 161 0.20 12.95 -19.83
C LEU A 161 -0.92 12.59 -18.88
N VAL A 162 -1.89 11.83 -19.36
CA VAL A 162 -2.97 11.32 -18.54
C VAL A 162 -3.27 9.88 -18.92
N TYR A 163 -3.29 8.99 -17.94
CA TYR A 163 -3.77 7.63 -18.11
C TYR A 163 -4.27 7.06 -16.80
N THR A 164 -5.17 6.08 -16.89
CA THR A 164 -5.66 5.32 -15.74
C THR A 164 -5.88 3.87 -16.12
N GLY A 165 -6.06 3.04 -15.08
CA GLY A 165 -6.40 1.65 -15.23
C GLY A 165 -6.25 0.89 -13.91
N LYS A 166 -6.64 -0.39 -13.94
CA LYS A 166 -6.42 -1.29 -12.81
C LYS A 166 -4.92 -1.51 -12.59
N PHE A 167 -4.47 -1.49 -11.35
CA PHE A 167 -3.09 -1.80 -11.02
C PHE A 167 -2.96 -3.03 -10.13
N THR A 168 -1.83 -3.72 -10.28
CA THR A 168 -1.43 -4.84 -9.43
C THR A 168 -0.02 -4.61 -8.93
N ILE A 169 0.30 -5.06 -7.72
CA ILE A 169 1.64 -4.97 -7.12
C ILE A 169 2.25 -6.37 -7.06
N ASP A 170 3.54 -6.46 -7.41
CA ASP A 170 4.37 -7.64 -7.24
C ASP A 170 5.74 -7.19 -6.74
N GLY A 171 5.98 -7.30 -5.44
CA GLY A 171 7.20 -6.80 -4.80
C GLY A 171 7.36 -5.28 -4.92
N ASP A 172 8.46 -4.84 -5.53
CA ASP A 172 8.83 -3.43 -5.72
C ASP A 172 8.33 -2.84 -7.05
N LYS A 173 7.46 -3.54 -7.77
CA LYS A 173 6.84 -3.07 -9.00
C LYS A 173 5.32 -3.05 -8.89
N PHE A 174 4.73 -2.06 -9.53
CA PHE A 174 3.31 -2.08 -9.86
C PHE A 174 3.13 -2.02 -11.38
N THR A 175 2.12 -2.72 -11.87
CA THR A 175 1.73 -2.72 -13.27
C THR A 175 0.34 -2.13 -13.39
N THR A 176 0.19 -1.07 -14.17
CA THR A 176 -1.13 -0.50 -14.51
C THR A 176 -1.56 -1.02 -15.87
N LYS A 177 -2.69 -1.73 -15.94
CA LYS A 177 -3.35 -2.12 -17.20
C LYS A 177 -4.16 -0.94 -17.70
N VAL A 178 -3.64 -0.19 -18.66
CA VAL A 178 -4.25 1.07 -19.09
C VAL A 178 -5.50 0.81 -19.90
N ASP A 179 -6.64 1.32 -19.44
CA ASP A 179 -7.93 1.24 -20.14
C ASP A 179 -8.39 2.60 -20.72
N MET A 180 -7.87 3.70 -20.18
CA MET A 180 -8.16 5.07 -20.65
C MET A 180 -6.90 5.94 -20.59
N SER A 181 -6.62 6.66 -21.68
CA SER A 181 -5.43 7.52 -21.82
C SER A 181 -5.73 8.75 -22.68
N GLY A 182 -5.03 9.86 -22.43
CA GLY A 182 -5.00 11.02 -23.32
C GLY A 182 -4.11 10.83 -24.55
N ASN A 183 -3.28 9.78 -24.54
CA ASN A 183 -2.48 9.34 -25.68
C ASN A 183 -2.78 7.85 -25.92
N GLU A 184 -3.48 7.55 -27.01
CA GLU A 184 -3.95 6.20 -27.36
C GLU A 184 -2.81 5.18 -27.53
N LEU A 185 -1.55 5.62 -27.70
CA LEU A 185 -0.39 4.73 -27.67
C LEU A 185 -0.26 3.93 -26.36
N LEU A 186 -0.84 4.44 -25.27
CA LEU A 186 -0.81 3.77 -23.96
C LEU A 186 -2.04 2.88 -23.73
N THR A 187 -3.14 3.09 -24.44
CA THR A 187 -4.39 2.34 -24.24
C THR A 187 -4.19 0.86 -24.55
N GLY A 188 -4.63 -0.01 -23.65
CA GLY A 188 -4.45 -1.46 -23.75
C GLY A 188 -3.04 -1.96 -23.45
N GLN A 189 -2.10 -1.08 -23.08
CA GLN A 189 -0.73 -1.45 -22.73
C GLN A 189 -0.55 -1.61 -21.22
N ASP A 190 0.37 -2.49 -20.84
CA ASP A 190 0.81 -2.64 -19.46
C ASP A 190 1.91 -1.63 -19.13
N GLN A 191 1.63 -0.73 -18.19
CA GLN A 191 2.58 0.25 -17.70
C GLN A 191 3.26 -0.28 -16.44
N VAL A 192 4.45 -0.87 -16.62
CA VAL A 192 5.28 -1.38 -15.53
C VAL A 192 6.09 -0.25 -14.91
N ARG A 193 6.06 -0.15 -13.58
CA ARG A 193 6.74 0.87 -12.78
C ARG A 193 7.38 0.22 -11.56
N PHE A 194 8.65 0.48 -11.36
CA PHE A 194 9.35 0.18 -10.12
C PHE A 194 9.13 1.32 -9.16
N PHE A 195 8.89 1.04 -7.89
CA PHE A 195 8.61 2.07 -6.90
C PHE A 195 9.37 1.84 -5.60
N LYS A 196 9.62 2.93 -4.88
CA LYS A 196 10.15 2.93 -3.53
C LYS A 196 9.35 3.91 -2.69
N LEU A 197 8.87 3.45 -1.54
CA LEU A 197 8.17 4.26 -0.54
C LEU A 197 9.09 4.53 0.65
N GLU A 198 9.23 5.80 1.00
CA GLU A 198 10.02 6.29 2.12
C GLU A 198 9.20 7.34 2.87
N GLY A 199 8.31 6.87 3.76
CA GLY A 199 7.35 7.73 4.45
C GLY A 199 6.37 8.40 3.47
N ASP A 200 6.46 9.72 3.39
CA ASP A 200 5.62 10.53 2.49
C ASP A 200 6.27 10.76 1.11
N ARG A 201 7.41 10.12 0.82
CA ARG A 201 8.06 10.18 -0.49
C ARG A 201 7.84 8.90 -1.28
N LEU A 202 7.35 9.04 -2.51
CA LEU A 202 7.21 7.97 -3.49
C LEU A 202 8.12 8.24 -4.68
N SER A 203 9.09 7.35 -4.89
CA SER A 203 9.96 7.37 -6.07
C SER A 203 9.47 6.32 -7.05
N ILE A 204 9.28 6.70 -8.32
CA ILE A 204 8.85 5.81 -9.40
C ILE A 204 9.89 5.82 -10.50
N ARG A 205 10.28 4.64 -10.97
CA ARG A 205 11.14 4.46 -12.13
C ARG A 205 10.45 3.58 -13.16
N THR A 206 10.49 3.96 -14.43
CA THR A 206 9.93 3.12 -15.50
C THR A 206 10.89 2.00 -15.87
N ALA A 207 10.36 0.91 -16.44
CA ALA A 207 11.18 0.02 -17.27
C ALA A 207 11.72 0.79 -18.49
N GLU A 208 12.75 0.25 -19.15
CA GLU A 208 13.12 0.73 -20.49
C GLU A 208 11.92 0.52 -21.42
N GLN A 209 11.47 1.58 -22.07
CA GLN A 209 10.30 1.54 -22.95
C GLN A 209 10.44 2.56 -24.09
N ILE A 210 9.64 2.38 -25.14
CA ILE A 210 9.46 3.41 -26.17
C ILE A 210 8.72 4.59 -25.53
N SER A 211 9.27 5.79 -25.69
CA SER A 211 8.70 6.99 -25.09
C SER A 211 7.39 7.38 -25.77
N SER A 212 6.36 7.63 -24.98
CA SER A 212 5.12 8.27 -25.43
C SER A 212 5.27 9.79 -25.61
N VAL A 213 6.39 10.38 -25.15
CA VAL A 213 6.69 11.81 -25.24
C VAL A 213 7.70 12.09 -26.36
N TYR A 214 8.74 11.26 -26.47
CA TYR A 214 9.78 11.36 -27.50
C TYR A 214 9.62 10.24 -28.52
N ALA A 215 8.84 10.49 -29.58
CA ALA A 215 8.52 9.50 -30.60
C ALA A 215 9.79 8.75 -31.11
N GLY A 216 9.73 7.42 -31.09
CA GLY A 216 10.80 6.53 -31.56
C GLY A 216 12.03 6.43 -30.66
N LYS A 217 12.06 7.10 -29.50
CA LYS A 217 13.18 7.02 -28.54
C LYS A 217 12.91 6.01 -27.44
N LYS A 218 13.93 5.22 -27.09
CA LYS A 218 13.93 4.39 -25.87
C LYS A 218 14.33 5.22 -24.67
N VAL A 219 13.60 5.08 -23.58
CA VAL A 219 13.75 5.93 -22.40
C VAL A 219 13.56 5.17 -21.10
N VAL A 220 14.16 5.72 -20.03
CA VAL A 220 13.85 5.41 -18.64
C VAL A 220 13.42 6.71 -17.95
N GLY A 221 12.20 6.73 -17.42
CA GLY A 221 11.69 7.86 -16.64
C GLY A 221 11.92 7.66 -15.14
N THR A 222 12.27 8.74 -14.45
CA THR A 222 12.33 8.80 -12.99
C THR A 222 11.42 9.92 -12.50
N LEU A 223 10.50 9.59 -11.61
CA LEU A 223 9.52 10.52 -11.05
C LEU A 223 9.58 10.46 -9.54
N THR A 224 9.54 11.63 -8.91
CA THR A 224 9.44 11.75 -7.45
C THR A 224 8.13 12.42 -7.11
N TRP A 225 7.47 11.87 -6.11
CA TRP A 225 6.18 12.32 -5.63
C TRP A 225 6.18 12.46 -4.11
N GLU A 226 5.34 13.35 -3.62
CA GLU A 226 5.09 13.57 -2.20
C GLU A 226 3.63 13.28 -1.87
N ARG A 227 3.36 12.62 -0.75
CA ARG A 227 2.00 12.32 -0.31
C ARG A 227 1.26 13.60 0.01
N GLU A 228 0.02 13.71 -0.49
CA GLU A 228 -0.89 14.77 -0.09
C GLU A 228 -1.60 14.37 1.21
N ARG A 229 -1.61 15.29 2.18
CA ARG A 229 -2.25 15.14 3.49
C ARG A 229 -3.60 15.83 3.53
#